data_AF-D7G1B4-F1
#
_entry.id   AF-D7G1B4-F1
#
_cell.length_a   1.000
_cell.length_b   1.000
_cell.length_c   1.000
_cell.angle_alpha   90.00
_cell.angle_beta   90.00
_cell.angle_gamma   90.00
#
_symmetry.space_group_name_H-M   'P 1'
#
loop_
_entity.id
_entity.type
_entity.pdbx_description
1 polymer ?
#
loop_
_entity_poly.entity_id
_entity_poly.type
_entity_poly.pdbx_seq_one_letter_code
_entity_poly.pdbx_strand_id
1 'polypeptide(L)'
;MASGMACLQFGTDAFGKEILELVPATPAAAPSETVAIAITAAPSIGDRDQDDHERAAGGATEAAAAACLGEGGESMPYKGENTIVMMEWEKPYMRALVDALAITEESRVLEIGYGIGYSADRIQEFSPRSHTIIEPDPVVLARLRGWAAARPGVRIVEGFWQTALATLGEFDAVFFDDFPLPDTPDSSDLRGPASRWHAFIDLCAAHHLPVGGRITG
;
A
#
# COMPACT_ATOMS: atom_id res chain seq x y z
N MET A 1 -29.94 13.29 7.84
CA MET A 1 -28.54 13.62 8.19
C MET A 1 -27.84 13.95 6.89
N ALA A 2 -27.16 15.09 6.79
CA ALA A 2 -26.48 15.46 5.55
C ALA A 2 -25.32 14.48 5.32
N SER A 3 -25.42 13.66 4.27
CA SER A 3 -24.30 12.86 3.79
C SER A 3 -23.29 13.86 3.21
N GLY A 4 -22.28 14.23 3.99
CA GLY A 4 -21.17 15.02 3.47
C GLY A 4 -20.51 14.23 2.34
N MET A 5 -20.35 14.84 1.16
CA MET A 5 -19.54 14.21 0.11
C MET A 5 -18.09 14.12 0.60
N ALA A 6 -17.38 13.06 0.21
CA ALA A 6 -15.95 12.88 0.43
C ALA A 6 -15.26 12.76 -0.93
N CYS A 7 -13.98 13.11 -1.03
CA CYS A 7 -13.18 12.93 -2.23
C CYS A 7 -11.80 12.36 -1.90
N LEU A 8 -11.21 11.62 -2.84
CA LEU A 8 -9.84 11.16 -2.70
C LEU A 8 -8.89 12.33 -2.98
N GLN A 9 -8.04 12.64 -2.00
CA GLN A 9 -6.94 13.56 -2.18
C GLN A 9 -5.68 12.78 -2.52
N PHE A 10 -5.04 13.18 -3.61
CA PHE A 10 -3.80 12.59 -4.09
C PHE A 10 -2.60 13.23 -3.36
N GLY A 11 -1.74 12.38 -2.81
CA GLY A 11 -0.42 12.72 -2.32
C GLY A 11 0.62 11.76 -2.89
N THR A 12 1.89 12.00 -2.57
CA THR A 12 2.97 11.08 -2.92
C THR A 12 3.84 10.76 -1.72
N ASP A 13 4.33 9.53 -1.64
CA ASP A 13 5.34 9.13 -0.66
C ASP A 13 6.73 9.69 -1.00
N ALA A 14 7.73 9.36 -0.17
CA ALA A 14 9.12 9.77 -0.36
C ALA A 14 9.76 9.23 -1.67
N PHE A 15 9.11 8.31 -2.36
CA PHE A 15 9.54 7.67 -3.60
C PHE A 15 8.69 8.08 -4.81
N GLY A 16 7.74 9.01 -4.63
CA GLY A 16 6.88 9.51 -5.71
C GLY A 16 5.68 8.61 -6.04
N LYS A 17 5.34 7.66 -5.17
CA LYS A 17 4.19 6.76 -5.34
C LYS A 17 2.92 7.35 -4.76
N GLU A 18 1.79 7.05 -5.41
CA GLU A 18 0.49 7.61 -5.06
C GLU A 18 0.03 7.15 -3.68
N ILE A 19 -0.31 8.12 -2.84
CA ILE A 19 -1.04 7.92 -1.59
C ILE A 19 -2.40 8.56 -1.80
N LEU A 20 -3.47 7.81 -1.59
CA LEU A 20 -4.81 8.38 -1.62
C LEU A 20 -5.38 8.41 -0.21
N GLU A 21 -5.82 9.59 0.21
CA GLU A 21 -6.52 9.78 1.48
C GLU A 21 -7.96 10.18 1.18
N LEU A 22 -8.93 9.51 1.81
CA LEU A 22 -10.33 9.90 1.70
C LEU A 22 -10.60 11.09 2.61
N VAL A 23 -10.72 12.29 2.06
CA VAL A 23 -10.93 13.52 2.82
C VAL A 23 -12.38 14.02 2.68
N PRO A 24 -12.91 14.80 3.63
CA PRO A 24 -14.19 15.48 3.44
C PRO A 24 -14.14 16.36 2.20
N ALA A 25 -15.20 16.37 1.38
CA ALA A 25 -15.26 17.27 0.23
C ALA A 25 -15.36 18.71 0.74
N THR A 26 -14.33 19.51 0.46
CA THR A 26 -14.40 20.96 0.66
C THR A 26 -15.44 21.52 -0.31
N PRO A 27 -16.42 22.33 0.14
CA PRO A 27 -17.31 23.01 -0.80
C PRO A 27 -16.47 23.87 -1.74
N ALA A 28 -16.63 23.67 -3.05
CA ALA A 28 -15.90 24.41 -4.06
C ALA A 28 -16.05 25.92 -3.81
N ALA A 29 -14.93 26.62 -3.64
CA ALA A 29 -14.94 28.07 -3.65
C ALA A 29 -15.49 28.53 -5.01
N ALA A 30 -16.47 29.44 -4.99
CA ALA A 30 -17.03 30.00 -6.22
C ALA A 30 -15.91 30.59 -7.10
N PRO A 31 -15.98 30.44 -8.44
CA PRO A 31 -14.91 30.90 -9.31
C PRO A 31 -14.78 32.42 -9.23
N SER A 32 -13.70 32.91 -8.62
CA SER A 32 -13.30 34.32 -8.69
C SER A 32 -12.62 34.61 -10.02
N GLU A 33 -12.97 35.75 -10.61
CA GLU A 33 -12.62 36.21 -11.96
C GLU A 33 -11.14 36.05 -12.35
N THR A 34 -10.94 35.63 -13.60
CA THR A 34 -9.65 35.54 -14.27
C THR A 34 -8.95 36.90 -14.32
N VAL A 35 -7.81 37.02 -13.65
CA VAL A 35 -6.83 38.09 -13.92
C VAL A 35 -5.70 37.51 -14.78
N ALA A 36 -5.66 37.92 -16.04
CA ALA A 36 -4.56 37.63 -16.94
C ALA A 36 -3.33 38.48 -16.53
N ILE A 37 -2.21 37.82 -16.22
CA ILE A 37 -0.92 38.50 -16.02
C ILE A 37 0.05 37.99 -17.09
N ALA A 38 0.59 38.96 -17.83
CA ALA A 38 1.49 38.78 -18.95
C ALA A 38 2.83 38.14 -18.53
N ILE A 39 3.28 37.19 -19.34
CA ILE A 39 4.57 36.52 -19.21
C ILE A 39 5.66 37.51 -19.62
N THR A 40 6.56 37.86 -18.69
CA THR A 40 7.83 38.51 -19.01
C THR A 40 8.98 37.54 -18.74
N ALA A 41 9.88 37.43 -19.71
CA ALA A 41 10.96 36.44 -19.75
C ALA A 41 12.03 36.68 -18.68
N ALA A 42 12.57 35.59 -18.13
CA ALA A 42 13.69 35.55 -17.20
C ALA A 42 15.05 35.73 -17.92
N PRO A 43 16.06 36.35 -17.27
CA PRO A 43 17.45 36.21 -17.68
C PRO A 43 18.13 35.05 -16.94
N SER A 44 18.97 34.33 -17.68
CA SER A 44 19.93 33.31 -17.24
C SER A 44 21.18 33.93 -16.60
N ILE A 45 21.72 33.29 -15.54
CA ILE A 45 23.11 33.26 -15.00
C ILE A 45 23.04 32.21 -13.86
N GLY A 46 23.94 31.27 -13.59
CA GLY A 46 25.35 31.02 -13.89
C GLY A 46 25.99 30.42 -12.62
N ASP A 47 26.83 29.39 -12.77
CA ASP A 47 27.47 28.55 -11.73
C ASP A 47 28.06 29.27 -10.49
N ARG A 48 28.03 28.57 -9.34
CA ARG A 48 29.21 28.24 -8.50
C ARG A 48 28.92 27.44 -7.21
N ASP A 49 29.68 26.35 -7.07
CA ASP A 49 30.45 25.82 -5.92
C ASP A 49 29.83 25.52 -4.54
N GLN A 50 29.74 24.20 -4.27
CA GLN A 50 30.39 23.39 -3.22
C GLN A 50 30.53 23.82 -1.74
N ASP A 51 30.23 22.81 -0.91
CA ASP A 51 30.90 22.31 0.31
C ASP A 51 30.37 22.67 1.72
N ASP A 52 29.92 21.61 2.42
CA ASP A 52 30.46 21.09 3.69
C ASP A 52 29.54 20.86 4.92
N HIS A 53 29.76 19.65 5.50
CA HIS A 53 29.55 19.14 6.87
C HIS A 53 28.12 18.90 7.43
N GLU A 54 27.84 17.93 8.32
CA GLU A 54 28.34 16.59 8.70
C GLU A 54 27.41 16.06 9.83
N ARG A 55 27.24 14.72 9.89
CA ARG A 55 27.07 13.87 11.09
C ARG A 55 25.70 13.59 11.77
N ALA A 56 25.26 12.33 11.55
CA ALA A 56 25.00 11.21 12.48
C ALA A 56 23.88 11.21 13.55
N ALA A 57 23.08 10.12 13.57
CA ALA A 57 23.08 9.06 14.61
C ALA A 57 21.92 8.05 14.36
N GLY A 58 22.19 6.73 14.30
CA GLY A 58 21.75 5.72 15.30
C GLY A 58 20.44 5.01 14.85
N GLY A 59 20.30 3.69 14.71
CA GLY A 59 20.89 2.57 15.42
C GLY A 59 19.76 1.82 16.14
N ALA A 60 19.02 0.94 15.45
CA ALA A 60 18.01 0.06 16.05
C ALA A 60 18.18 -1.37 15.52
N THR A 61 18.06 -2.31 16.44
CA THR A 61 18.74 -3.61 16.49
C THR A 61 17.99 -4.75 15.79
N GLU A 62 18.72 -5.55 15.01
CA GLU A 62 18.31 -6.83 14.42
C GLU A 62 17.98 -7.88 15.50
N ALA A 63 16.69 -8.07 15.81
CA ALA A 63 16.24 -9.24 16.56
C ALA A 63 14.73 -9.50 16.40
N ALA A 64 14.26 -9.79 15.17
CA ALA A 64 12.96 -10.41 14.94
C ALA A 64 12.78 -11.13 13.58
N ALA A 65 13.81 -11.25 12.74
CA ALA A 65 13.70 -11.78 11.36
C ALA A 65 14.11 -13.26 11.21
N ALA A 66 14.16 -14.04 12.29
CA ALA A 66 14.83 -15.35 12.29
C ALA A 66 13.94 -16.56 11.95
N ALA A 67 12.71 -16.38 11.45
CA ALA A 67 11.78 -17.51 11.25
C ALA A 67 11.49 -17.88 9.79
N CYS A 68 12.10 -17.23 8.79
CA CYS A 68 11.81 -17.48 7.36
C CYS A 68 13.02 -17.95 6.53
N LEU A 69 14.18 -18.21 7.15
CA LEU A 69 15.39 -18.57 6.42
C LEU A 69 15.46 -20.09 6.22
N GLY A 70 15.42 -20.51 4.95
CA GLY A 70 15.90 -21.84 4.56
C GLY A 70 17.40 -21.95 4.81
N GLU A 71 17.89 -23.18 5.04
CA GLU A 71 19.31 -23.43 5.28
C GLU A 71 20.15 -22.93 4.09
N GLY A 72 20.90 -21.84 4.31
CA GLY A 72 21.70 -21.19 3.29
C GLY A 72 21.75 -19.66 3.35
N GLY A 73 20.89 -18.99 4.14
CA GLY A 73 20.96 -17.53 4.31
C GLY A 73 20.64 -16.69 3.07
N GLU A 74 20.36 -17.32 1.93
CA GLU A 74 19.83 -16.67 0.73
C GLU A 74 18.30 -16.79 0.71
N SER A 75 17.60 -15.67 0.55
CA SER A 75 16.16 -15.62 0.31
C SER A 75 15.85 -16.35 -1.00
N MET A 76 15.37 -17.59 -0.92
CA MET A 76 14.92 -18.34 -2.10
C MET A 76 13.72 -17.61 -2.72
N PRO A 77 13.81 -17.14 -3.99
CA PRO A 77 12.64 -16.58 -4.65
C PRO A 77 11.58 -17.67 -4.77
N TYR A 78 10.33 -17.34 -4.45
CA TYR A 78 9.22 -18.25 -4.65
C TYR A 78 9.16 -18.67 -6.12
N LYS A 79 9.22 -19.97 -6.36
CA LYS A 79 9.12 -20.57 -7.69
C LYS A 79 7.89 -21.48 -7.72
N GLY A 80 6.70 -20.85 -7.70
CA GLY A 80 5.52 -21.45 -8.33
C GLY A 80 5.70 -21.43 -9.86
N GLU A 81 4.85 -22.13 -10.61
CA GLU A 81 4.91 -22.12 -12.07
C GLU A 81 4.73 -20.71 -12.70
N ASN A 82 4.39 -19.70 -11.89
CA ASN A 82 4.49 -18.30 -12.22
C ASN A 82 5.67 -17.62 -11.48
N THR A 83 6.54 -17.03 -12.31
CA THR A 83 7.76 -16.30 -12.04
C THR A 83 7.74 -15.41 -10.79
N ILE A 84 8.86 -15.42 -10.05
CA ILE A 84 9.32 -14.48 -9.01
C ILE A 84 8.63 -13.11 -9.13
N VAL A 85 7.86 -12.69 -8.12
CA VAL A 85 7.20 -11.37 -8.16
C VAL A 85 7.93 -10.30 -7.33
N MET A 86 8.75 -10.67 -6.34
CA MET A 86 9.52 -9.69 -5.57
C MET A 86 10.91 -10.18 -5.15
N MET A 87 11.89 -9.28 -5.19
CA MET A 87 13.30 -9.44 -4.83
C MET A 87 13.61 -8.71 -3.52
N GLU A 88 14.65 -9.13 -2.77
CA GLU A 88 15.02 -8.49 -1.49
C GLU A 88 15.31 -6.98 -1.63
N TRP A 89 15.77 -6.52 -2.80
CA TRP A 89 16.02 -5.09 -3.04
C TRP A 89 14.74 -4.24 -3.09
N GLU A 90 13.56 -4.85 -3.27
CA GLU A 90 12.27 -4.16 -3.24
C GLU A 90 11.75 -3.94 -1.82
N LYS A 91 12.38 -4.56 -0.82
CA LYS A 91 11.95 -4.46 0.58
C LYS A 91 11.94 -3.02 1.13
N PRO A 92 12.95 -2.15 0.89
CA PRO A 92 12.88 -0.76 1.31
C PRO A 92 11.72 0.00 0.64
N TYR A 93 11.43 -0.33 -0.61
CA TYR A 93 10.31 0.25 -1.37
C TYR A 93 8.97 -0.16 -0.75
N MET A 94 8.75 -1.46 -0.50
CA MET A 94 7.52 -1.95 0.15
C MET A 94 7.33 -1.34 1.54
N ARG A 95 8.41 -1.17 2.29
CA ARG A 95 8.35 -0.53 3.61
C ARG A 95 7.88 0.92 3.50
N ALA A 96 8.36 1.66 2.51
CA ALA A 96 7.96 3.05 2.33
C ALA A 96 6.47 3.21 2.00
N LEU A 97 5.93 2.33 1.14
CA LEU A 97 4.51 2.33 0.82
C LEU A 97 3.64 2.02 2.04
N VAL A 98 4.09 1.11 2.91
CA VAL A 98 3.41 0.81 4.18
C VAL A 98 3.54 1.98 5.16
N ASP A 99 4.71 2.61 5.24
CA ASP A 99 4.95 3.76 6.14
C ASP A 99 4.04 4.94 5.81
N ALA A 100 3.77 5.15 4.52
CA ALA A 100 2.85 6.16 4.02
C ALA A 100 1.39 5.98 4.49
N LEU A 101 0.98 4.77 4.89
CA LEU A 101 -0.34 4.52 5.45
C LEU A 101 -0.51 5.11 6.86
N ALA A 102 0.59 5.44 7.54
CA ALA A 102 0.62 5.96 8.91
C ALA A 102 -0.23 5.13 9.88
N ILE A 103 0.00 3.82 9.87
CA ILE A 103 -0.68 2.81 10.68
C ILE A 103 -0.41 3.07 12.17
N THR A 104 -1.46 2.97 12.98
CA THR A 104 -1.42 3.06 14.45
C THR A 104 -1.97 1.78 15.10
N GLU A 105 -1.82 1.65 16.42
CA GLU A 105 -2.37 0.52 17.19
C GLU A 105 -3.90 0.41 17.11
N GLU A 106 -4.60 1.51 16.80
CA GLU A 106 -6.06 1.53 16.64
C GLU A 106 -6.52 1.14 15.23
N SER A 107 -5.59 1.14 14.27
CA SER A 107 -5.90 0.98 12.85
C SER A 107 -6.39 -0.42 12.51
N ARG A 108 -7.46 -0.49 11.72
CA ARG A 108 -7.89 -1.72 11.02
C ARG A 108 -7.24 -1.72 9.64
N VAL A 109 -6.34 -2.65 9.40
CA VAL A 109 -5.57 -2.73 8.15
C VAL A 109 -6.13 -3.83 7.25
N LEU A 110 -6.31 -3.54 5.97
CA LEU A 110 -6.57 -4.50 4.90
C LEU A 110 -5.34 -4.60 4.00
N GLU A 111 -4.87 -5.82 3.75
CA GLU A 111 -3.80 -6.13 2.81
C GLU A 111 -4.34 -7.08 1.73
N ILE A 112 -4.11 -6.74 0.46
CA ILE A 112 -4.44 -7.59 -0.69
C ILE A 112 -3.15 -8.19 -1.23
N GLY A 113 -3.06 -9.52 -1.20
CA GLY A 113 -1.85 -10.26 -1.59
C GLY A 113 -0.84 -10.34 -0.45
N TYR A 114 -0.55 -11.55 0.03
CA TYR A 114 0.50 -11.75 1.03
C TYR A 114 1.88 -11.89 0.39
N GLY A 115 1.95 -12.51 -0.79
CA GLY A 115 3.18 -12.77 -1.51
C GLY A 115 4.22 -13.49 -0.65
N ILE A 116 5.32 -12.79 -0.33
CA ILE A 116 6.41 -13.28 0.53
C ILE A 116 6.44 -12.63 1.92
N GLY A 117 5.46 -11.77 2.25
CA GLY A 117 5.24 -11.25 3.60
C GLY A 117 6.02 -9.99 3.99
N TYR A 118 6.67 -9.28 3.06
CA TYR A 118 7.44 -8.06 3.41
C TYR A 118 6.56 -6.91 3.90
N SER A 119 5.48 -6.61 3.18
CA SER A 119 4.46 -5.65 3.60
C SER A 119 3.81 -6.10 4.91
N ALA A 120 3.39 -7.36 4.98
CA ALA A 120 2.76 -7.93 6.17
C ALA A 120 3.64 -7.82 7.42
N ASP A 121 4.94 -8.10 7.31
CA ASP A 121 5.91 -7.91 8.40
C ASP A 121 6.01 -6.44 8.80
N ARG A 122 6.11 -5.52 7.83
CA ARG A 122 6.18 -4.08 8.13
C ARG A 122 4.90 -3.57 8.80
N ILE A 123 3.73 -4.00 8.34
CA ILE A 123 2.43 -3.66 8.92
C ILE A 123 2.38 -4.13 10.39
N GLN A 124 2.84 -5.34 10.68
CA GLN A 124 2.81 -5.90 12.03
C GLN A 124 3.79 -5.24 13.00
N GLU A 125 4.86 -4.60 12.52
CA GLU A 125 5.74 -3.77 13.36
C GLU A 125 4.98 -2.60 14.01
N PHE A 126 3.87 -2.13 13.42
CA PHE A 126 3.02 -1.08 13.98
C PHE A 126 1.95 -1.60 14.95
N SER A 127 1.84 -2.92 15.14
CA SER A 127 0.86 -3.55 16.05
C SER A 127 -0.59 -3.08 15.85
N PRO A 128 -1.13 -3.10 14.62
CA PRO A 128 -2.49 -2.61 14.36
C PRO A 128 -3.54 -3.43 15.10
N ARG A 129 -4.69 -2.79 15.38
CA ARG A 129 -5.85 -3.43 16.04
C ARG A 129 -6.29 -4.71 15.36
N SER A 130 -6.28 -4.70 14.03
CA SER A 130 -6.54 -5.89 13.21
C SER A 130 -5.83 -5.79 11.89
N HIS A 131 -5.32 -6.92 11.39
CA HIS A 131 -4.67 -7.02 10.10
C HIS A 131 -5.35 -8.10 9.26
N THR A 132 -6.19 -7.70 8.31
CA THR A 132 -6.92 -8.63 7.44
C THR A 132 -6.17 -8.79 6.12
N ILE A 133 -5.80 -10.02 5.78
CA ILE A 133 -5.04 -10.35 4.57
C ILE A 133 -5.91 -11.21 3.67
N ILE A 134 -6.13 -10.76 2.43
CA ILE A 134 -6.84 -11.52 1.40
C ILE A 134 -5.82 -12.19 0.48
N GLU A 135 -5.86 -13.52 0.37
CA GLU A 135 -4.93 -14.30 -0.46
C GLU A 135 -5.65 -15.46 -1.16
N PRO A 136 -5.58 -15.54 -2.51
CA PRO A 136 -6.17 -16.66 -3.26
C PRO A 136 -5.24 -17.86 -3.47
N ASP A 137 -3.90 -17.71 -3.47
CA ASP A 137 -2.99 -18.80 -3.84
C ASP A 137 -2.84 -19.82 -2.69
N PRO A 138 -3.15 -21.12 -2.90
CA PRO A 138 -3.09 -22.14 -1.84
C PRO A 138 -1.69 -22.35 -1.23
N VAL A 139 -0.63 -22.17 -2.02
CA VAL A 139 0.76 -22.32 -1.57
C VAL A 139 1.18 -21.12 -0.72
N VAL A 140 0.78 -19.92 -1.13
CA VAL A 140 0.99 -18.69 -0.35
C VAL A 140 0.18 -18.74 0.94
N LEU A 141 -1.07 -19.19 0.90
CA LEU A 141 -1.93 -19.40 2.08
C LEU A 141 -1.31 -20.33 3.11
N ALA A 142 -0.64 -21.41 2.69
CA ALA A 142 0.04 -22.31 3.61
C ALA A 142 1.15 -21.59 4.41
N ARG A 143 1.91 -20.70 3.75
CA ARG A 143 2.95 -19.88 4.38
C ARG A 143 2.34 -18.82 5.29
N LEU A 144 1.34 -18.11 4.80
CA LEU A 144 0.61 -17.09 5.54
C LEU A 144 0.01 -17.66 6.84
N ARG A 145 -0.59 -18.85 6.81
CA ARG A 145 -1.11 -19.53 8.02
C ARG A 145 -0.02 -19.80 9.05
N GLY A 146 1.16 -20.25 8.62
CA GLY A 146 2.32 -20.45 9.49
C GLY A 146 2.82 -19.14 10.10
N TRP A 147 2.93 -18.09 9.28
CA TRP A 147 3.35 -16.76 9.70
C TRP A 147 2.37 -16.10 10.67
N ALA A 148 1.07 -16.23 10.42
CA ALA A 148 0.00 -15.64 11.23
C ALA A 148 -0.16 -16.32 12.60
N ALA A 149 0.20 -17.61 12.74
CA ALA A 149 0.04 -18.36 13.99
C ALA A 149 0.76 -17.72 15.19
N ALA A 150 1.83 -16.98 14.95
CA ALA A 150 2.62 -16.29 15.98
C ALA A 150 2.26 -14.81 16.17
N ARG A 151 1.28 -14.28 15.40
CA ARG A 151 1.00 -12.84 15.31
C ARG A 151 -0.46 -12.54 15.68
N PRO A 152 -0.72 -11.80 16.78
CA PRO A 152 -2.08 -11.47 17.19
C PRO A 152 -2.75 -10.52 16.20
N GLY A 153 -4.08 -10.55 16.13
CA GLY A 153 -4.87 -9.62 15.32
C GLY A 153 -4.85 -9.89 13.81
N VAL A 154 -4.09 -10.88 13.33
CA VAL A 154 -4.10 -11.30 11.93
C VAL A 154 -5.34 -12.12 11.61
N ARG A 155 -6.08 -11.73 10.57
CA ARG A 155 -7.23 -12.44 10.00
C ARG A 155 -6.94 -12.81 8.55
N ILE A 156 -6.98 -14.09 8.24
CA ILE A 156 -6.80 -14.58 6.86
C ILE A 156 -8.16 -14.74 6.19
N VAL A 157 -8.29 -14.21 4.98
CA VAL A 157 -9.45 -14.40 4.11
C VAL A 157 -8.97 -15.09 2.83
N GLU A 158 -9.37 -16.35 2.67
CA GLU A 158 -9.03 -17.15 1.50
C GLU A 158 -9.93 -16.79 0.33
N GLY A 159 -9.32 -16.39 -0.80
CA GLY A 159 -10.02 -16.11 -2.05
C GLY A 159 -9.59 -14.81 -2.71
N PHE A 160 -10.34 -14.44 -3.76
CA PHE A 160 -10.10 -13.24 -4.55
C PHE A 160 -10.76 -12.01 -3.94
N TRP A 161 -10.05 -10.88 -3.91
CA TRP A 161 -10.55 -9.62 -3.33
C TRP A 161 -11.88 -9.17 -3.95
N GLN A 162 -12.07 -9.43 -5.25
CA GLN A 162 -13.29 -9.13 -6.02
C GLN A 162 -14.55 -9.73 -5.38
N THR A 163 -14.40 -10.85 -4.68
CA THR A 163 -15.51 -11.55 -3.99
C THR A 163 -15.48 -11.33 -2.48
N ALA A 164 -14.28 -11.33 -1.89
CA ALA A 164 -14.11 -11.26 -0.45
C ALA A 164 -14.55 -9.91 0.14
N LEU A 165 -14.31 -8.79 -0.57
CA LEU A 165 -14.66 -7.45 -0.11
C LEU A 165 -16.14 -7.31 0.27
N ALA A 166 -17.05 -7.96 -0.46
CA ALA A 166 -18.50 -7.92 -0.20
C ALA A 166 -18.90 -8.43 1.21
N THR A 167 -18.00 -9.13 1.90
CA THR A 167 -18.24 -9.69 3.24
C THR A 167 -17.47 -8.96 4.35
N LEU A 168 -16.70 -7.93 4.00
CA LEU A 168 -15.83 -7.19 4.90
C LEU A 168 -16.39 -5.80 5.23
N GLY A 169 -15.89 -5.22 6.32
CA GLY A 169 -16.27 -3.89 6.77
C GLY A 169 -15.31 -2.82 6.27
N GLU A 170 -15.22 -1.73 7.03
CA GLU A 170 -14.29 -0.62 6.78
C GLU A 170 -12.92 -0.85 7.42
N PHE A 171 -11.90 -0.24 6.81
CA PHE A 171 -10.49 -0.28 7.19
C PHE A 171 -9.89 1.12 7.17
N ASP A 172 -9.06 1.43 8.15
CA ASP A 172 -8.43 2.74 8.31
C ASP A 172 -7.18 2.88 7.42
N ALA A 173 -6.57 1.75 7.05
CA ALA A 173 -5.47 1.66 6.10
C ALA A 173 -5.65 0.47 5.16
N VAL A 174 -5.38 0.65 3.87
CA VAL A 174 -5.50 -0.37 2.83
C VAL A 174 -4.21 -0.46 2.02
N PHE A 175 -3.63 -1.64 1.93
CA PHE A 175 -2.43 -1.94 1.14
C PHE A 175 -2.79 -2.90 0.01
N PHE A 176 -2.46 -2.54 -1.23
CA PHE A 176 -2.79 -3.33 -2.42
C PHE A 176 -1.52 -3.79 -3.15
N ASP A 177 -1.19 -5.07 -3.03
CA ASP A 177 -0.06 -5.71 -3.73
C ASP A 177 -0.56 -6.99 -4.44
N ASP A 178 -1.40 -6.77 -5.44
CA ASP A 178 -2.06 -7.84 -6.16
C ASP A 178 -1.24 -8.31 -7.38
N PHE A 179 -1.35 -9.61 -7.68
CA PHE A 179 -0.86 -10.18 -8.94
C PHE A 179 -1.94 -11.05 -9.60
N PRO A 180 -2.27 -10.83 -10.88
CA PRO A 180 -3.30 -11.60 -11.56
C PRO A 180 -2.87 -13.06 -11.77
N LEU A 181 -3.60 -13.99 -11.14
CA LEU A 181 -3.54 -15.43 -11.37
C LEU A 181 -4.41 -15.84 -12.58
N PRO A 182 -4.19 -17.01 -13.20
CA PRO A 182 -4.98 -17.48 -14.35
C PRO A 182 -6.50 -17.44 -14.13
N ASP A 183 -6.95 -17.86 -12.93
CA ASP A 183 -8.36 -17.93 -12.54
C ASP A 183 -8.90 -16.64 -11.92
N THR A 184 -8.14 -15.55 -11.99
CA THR A 184 -8.60 -14.25 -11.48
C THR A 184 -9.87 -13.82 -12.25
N PRO A 185 -10.94 -13.38 -11.58
CA PRO A 185 -12.23 -13.03 -12.21
C PRO A 185 -12.19 -12.04 -13.40
N ASP A 186 -11.09 -11.33 -13.58
CA ASP A 186 -10.83 -10.31 -14.61
C ASP A 186 -9.44 -10.48 -15.27
N SER A 187 -8.88 -11.70 -15.27
CA SER A 187 -7.54 -12.02 -15.80
C SER A 187 -7.33 -11.67 -17.28
N SER A 188 -8.41 -11.50 -18.05
CA SER A 188 -8.37 -11.19 -19.48
C SER A 188 -8.20 -9.71 -19.83
N ASP A 189 -8.37 -8.77 -18.88
CA ASP A 189 -8.58 -7.35 -19.20
C ASP A 189 -7.41 -6.42 -18.80
N LEU A 190 -6.18 -6.81 -19.12
CA LEU A 190 -5.01 -5.92 -19.02
C LEU A 190 -5.01 -4.81 -20.10
N ARG A 191 -6.07 -4.67 -20.92
CA ARG A 191 -6.16 -3.73 -22.05
C ARG A 191 -7.42 -2.86 -22.07
N GLY A 192 -8.25 -2.91 -21.03
CA GLY A 192 -9.36 -1.99 -20.81
C GLY A 192 -8.94 -0.68 -20.14
N PRO A 193 -9.76 0.39 -20.20
CA PRO A 193 -9.43 1.71 -19.62
C PRO A 193 -9.42 1.74 -18.07
N ALA A 194 -9.82 0.67 -17.38
CA ALA A 194 -9.78 0.59 -15.92
C ALA A 194 -8.79 -0.52 -15.50
N SER A 195 -7.66 -0.14 -14.92
CA SER A 195 -6.75 -1.11 -14.31
C SER A 195 -7.36 -1.70 -13.03
N ARG A 196 -6.90 -2.89 -12.63
CA ARG A 196 -7.28 -3.55 -11.36
C ARG A 196 -7.14 -2.62 -10.15
N TRP A 197 -6.07 -1.81 -10.15
CA TRP A 197 -5.82 -0.77 -9.17
C TRP A 197 -6.97 0.24 -9.08
N HIS A 198 -7.41 0.82 -10.21
CA HIS A 198 -8.50 1.80 -10.20
C HIS A 198 -9.84 1.19 -9.77
N ALA A 199 -10.15 -0.02 -10.27
CA ALA A 199 -11.36 -0.73 -9.86
C ALA A 199 -11.36 -1.01 -8.34
N PHE A 200 -10.20 -1.37 -7.78
CA PHE A 200 -10.04 -1.58 -6.35
C PHE A 200 -10.20 -0.28 -5.54
N ILE A 201 -9.55 0.81 -5.97
CA ILE A 201 -9.70 2.13 -5.32
C ILE A 201 -11.17 2.55 -5.28
N ASP A 202 -11.88 2.44 -6.40
CA ASP A 202 -13.29 2.86 -6.48
C ASP A 202 -14.16 2.08 -5.47
N LEU A 203 -13.94 0.77 -5.35
CA LEU A 203 -14.65 -0.07 -4.39
C LEU A 203 -14.29 0.28 -2.94
N CYS A 204 -13.00 0.50 -2.66
CA CYS A 204 -12.55 0.86 -1.33
C CYS A 204 -13.10 2.23 -0.90
N ALA A 205 -12.97 3.24 -1.76
CA ALA A 205 -13.47 4.59 -1.48
C ALA A 205 -14.99 4.62 -1.29
N ALA A 206 -15.74 3.76 -1.98
CA ALA A 206 -17.20 3.69 -1.86
C ALA A 206 -17.68 2.96 -0.60
N HIS A 207 -16.96 1.93 -0.13
CA HIS A 207 -17.52 0.96 0.82
C HIS A 207 -16.60 0.52 1.96
N HIS A 208 -15.29 0.70 1.83
CA HIS A 208 -14.31 0.10 2.76
C HIS A 208 -13.35 1.11 3.38
N LEU A 209 -13.36 2.37 2.95
CA LEU A 209 -12.46 3.40 3.45
C LEU A 209 -13.30 4.50 4.15
N PRO A 210 -13.15 4.70 5.47
CA PRO A 210 -13.77 5.81 6.15
C PRO A 210 -13.04 7.13 5.83
N VAL A 211 -13.65 8.26 6.15
CA VAL A 211 -12.98 9.56 6.07
C VAL A 211 -11.74 9.57 6.97
N GLY A 212 -10.61 10.01 6.42
CA GLY A 212 -9.27 9.94 7.00
C GLY A 212 -8.53 8.64 6.73
N GLY A 213 -9.19 7.65 6.11
CA GLY A 213 -8.56 6.40 5.70
C GLY A 213 -7.61 6.59 4.53
N ARG A 214 -6.54 5.78 4.51
CA ARG A 214 -5.48 5.84 3.49
C ARG A 214 -5.35 4.54 2.70
N ILE A 215 -4.96 4.66 1.44
CA ILE A 215 -4.69 3.54 0.55
C ILE A 215 -3.38 3.75 -0.23
N THR A 216 -2.56 2.69 -0.33
CA THR A 216 -1.31 2.62 -1.12
C THR A 216 -1.20 1.26 -1.82
N GLY A 217 -0.36 1.17 -2.87
CA GLY A 217 -0.09 -0.03 -3.67
C GLY A 217 0.96 0.20 -4.76
#